data_AF-A0A5C8S548-F1
#
_entry.id   AF-A0A5C8S548-F1
#
_cell.length_a   1.000
_cell.length_b   1.000
_cell.length_c   1.000
_cell.angle_alpha   90.00
_cell.angle_beta   90.00
_cell.angle_gamma   90.00
#
_symmetry.space_group_name_H-M   'P 1'
#
loop_
_entity.id
_entity.type
_entity.pdbx_description
1 polymer ?
#
loop_
_entity_poly.entity_id
_entity_poly.type
_entity_poly.pdbx_seq_one_letter_code
_entity_poly.pdbx_strand_id
1 'polypeptide(L)'
;MQPAEKISITMTPEHLRAVRESVAAGEYASTSEVLRDAVRLWQRQRLEDAERLNVIRARVRRSLDDPRPDLTGEDVQANLDAMFAEAEKDASRA
;
A
#
# COMPACT_ATOMS: atom_id res chain seq x y z
N MET A 1 -28.31 10.55 -10.32
CA MET A 1 -27.08 10.20 -11.06
C MET A 1 -26.45 11.49 -11.50
N GLN A 2 -25.26 11.86 -11.01
CA GLN A 2 -24.61 13.10 -11.46
C GLN A 2 -24.24 12.97 -12.94
N PRO A 3 -24.40 14.04 -13.74
CA PRO A 3 -24.10 14.00 -15.17
C PRO A 3 -22.62 13.69 -15.39
N ALA A 4 -22.33 12.82 -16.36
CA ALA A 4 -20.95 12.55 -16.75
C ALA A 4 -20.39 13.73 -17.53
N GLU A 5 -19.24 14.25 -17.09
CA GLU A 5 -18.50 15.30 -17.79
C GLU A 5 -17.62 14.70 -18.89
N LYS A 6 -17.56 15.37 -20.05
CA LYS A 6 -16.70 14.96 -21.17
C LYS A 6 -15.41 15.75 -21.12
N ILE A 7 -14.29 15.04 -21.17
CA ILE A 7 -12.95 15.60 -21.27
C ILE A 7 -12.25 15.07 -22.53
N SER A 8 -11.40 15.89 -23.13
CA SER A 8 -10.48 15.46 -24.18
C SER A 8 -9.14 15.08 -23.54
N ILE A 9 -8.63 13.88 -23.85
CA ILE A 9 -7.37 13.38 -23.32
C ILE A 9 -6.46 12.94 -24.45
N THR A 10 -5.17 13.24 -24.32
CA THR A 10 -4.14 12.73 -25.22
C THR A 10 -3.51 11.50 -24.59
N MET A 11 -3.43 10.40 -25.35
CA MET A 11 -2.81 9.15 -24.92
C MET A 11 -1.76 8.74 -25.94
N THR A 12 -0.76 7.97 -25.50
CA THR A 12 0.18 7.35 -26.42
C THR A 12 -0.56 6.34 -27.32
N PRO A 13 -0.06 6.08 -28.54
CA PRO A 13 -0.67 5.09 -29.43
C PRO A 13 -0.78 3.71 -28.79
N GLU A 14 0.21 3.33 -27.99
CA GLU A 14 0.25 2.06 -27.25
C GLU A 14 -0.88 1.94 -26.23
N HIS A 15 -1.07 2.93 -25.37
CA HIS A 15 -2.17 2.88 -24.38
C HIS A 15 -3.53 2.87 -25.06
N LEU A 16 -3.70 3.65 -26.14
CA LEU A 16 -4.96 3.67 -26.88
C LEU A 16 -5.22 2.34 -27.57
N ARG A 17 -4.18 1.65 -28.04
CA ARG A 17 -4.29 0.29 -28.60
C ARG A 17 -4.77 -0.69 -27.52
N ALA A 18 -4.16 -0.70 -26.34
CA ALA A 18 -4.59 -1.56 -25.24
C ALA A 18 -6.07 -1.32 -24.87
N VAL A 19 -6.49 -0.06 -24.75
CA VAL A 19 -7.90 0.30 -24.47
C VAL A 19 -8.84 -0.25 -25.56
N ARG A 20 -8.46 -0.14 -26.84
CA ARG A 20 -9.29 -0.65 -27.95
C ARG A 20 -9.33 -2.17 -27.98
N GLU A 21 -8.22 -2.85 -27.69
CA GLU A 21 -8.13 -4.31 -27.63
C GLU A 21 -9.02 -4.87 -26.52
N SER A 22 -9.01 -4.29 -25.32
CA SER A 22 -9.92 -4.69 -24.23
C SER A 22 -11.41 -4.52 -24.59
N VAL A 23 -11.77 -3.43 -25.29
CA VAL A 23 -13.15 -3.26 -25.78
C VAL A 23 -13.48 -4.27 -26.87
N ALA A 24 -12.56 -4.52 -27.81
CA ALA A 24 -12.77 -5.50 -28.89
C ALA A 24 -12.88 -6.94 -28.38
N ALA A 25 -12.18 -7.27 -27.29
CA ALA A 25 -12.27 -8.54 -26.58
C ALA A 25 -13.58 -8.70 -25.79
N GLY A 26 -14.37 -7.63 -25.65
CA GLY A 26 -15.62 -7.63 -24.90
C GLY A 26 -15.44 -7.53 -23.37
N GLU A 27 -14.23 -7.20 -22.89
CA GLU A 27 -13.97 -6.98 -21.47
C GLU A 27 -14.69 -5.73 -20.95
N TYR A 28 -14.89 -4.74 -21.82
CA TYR A 28 -15.59 -3.50 -21.53
C TYR A 28 -16.50 -3.10 -22.68
N ALA A 29 -17.66 -2.50 -22.38
CA ALA A 29 -18.63 -2.08 -23.38
C ALA A 29 -18.20 -0.78 -24.10
N SER A 30 -17.27 0.00 -23.52
CA SER A 30 -16.81 1.26 -24.12
C SER A 30 -15.45 1.70 -23.60
N THR A 31 -14.77 2.56 -24.36
CA THR A 31 -13.52 3.22 -23.93
C THR A 31 -13.72 4.06 -22.66
N SER A 32 -14.88 4.70 -22.50
CA SER A 32 -15.21 5.46 -21.28
C SER A 32 -15.36 4.56 -20.06
N GLU A 33 -15.72 3.29 -20.23
CA GLU A 33 -15.79 2.33 -19.13
C GLU A 33 -14.41 1.90 -18.67
N VAL A 34 -13.51 1.57 -19.62
CA VAL A 34 -12.10 1.28 -19.34
C VAL A 34 -11.46 2.42 -18.55
N LEU A 35 -11.66 3.67 -19.00
CA LEU A 35 -11.09 4.84 -18.33
C LEU A 35 -11.68 5.07 -16.93
N ARG A 36 -12.99 4.87 -16.75
CA ARG A 36 -13.61 4.95 -15.41
C ARG A 36 -13.05 3.90 -14.48
N ASP A 37 -12.84 2.67 -14.96
CA ASP A 37 -12.27 1.62 -14.14
C ASP A 37 -10.80 1.90 -13.77
N ALA A 38 -9.99 2.34 -14.74
CA ALA A 38 -8.62 2.76 -14.51
C ALA A 38 -8.53 3.89 -13.45
N VAL A 39 -9.43 4.87 -13.50
CA VAL A 39 -9.51 5.94 -12.49
C VAL A 39 -9.88 5.39 -11.11
N ARG A 40 -10.83 4.44 -11.01
CA ARG A 40 -11.17 3.81 -9.73
C ARG A 40 -10.00 3.02 -9.16
N LEU A 41 -9.29 2.26 -9.99
CA LEU A 41 -8.10 1.52 -9.59
C LEU A 41 -7.01 2.48 -9.08
N TRP A 42 -6.74 3.55 -9.82
CA TRP A 42 -5.80 4.59 -9.42
C TRP A 42 -6.18 5.23 -8.06
N GLN A 43 -7.45 5.57 -7.86
CA GLN A 43 -7.93 6.13 -6.59
C GLN A 43 -7.73 5.16 -5.43
N ARG A 44 -8.05 3.87 -5.61
CA ARG A 44 -7.81 2.85 -4.58
C ARG A 44 -6.34 2.75 -4.21
N GLN A 45 -5.45 2.66 -5.21
CA GLN A 45 -4.01 2.60 -4.99
C GLN A 45 -3.52 3.83 -4.19
N ARG A 46 -4.00 5.03 -4.51
CA ARG A 46 -3.61 6.24 -3.77
C ARG A 46 -4.04 6.21 -2.31
N LEU A 47 -5.22 5.67 -2.01
CA LEU A 47 -5.71 5.52 -0.64
C LEU A 47 -4.86 4.52 0.13
N GLU A 48 -4.58 3.36 -0.46
CA GLU A 48 -3.72 2.33 0.12
C GLU A 48 -2.30 2.85 0.39
N ASP A 49 -1.71 3.57 -0.57
CA ASP A 49 -0.39 4.19 -0.40
C ASP A 49 -0.38 5.23 0.73
N ALA A 50 -1.43 6.05 0.82
CA ALA A 50 -1.58 7.04 1.86
C ALA A 50 -1.74 6.40 3.24
N GLU A 51 -2.52 5.33 3.34
CA GLU A 51 -2.69 4.55 4.57
C GLU A 51 -1.38 3.91 5.00
N ARG A 52 -0.67 3.24 4.09
CA ARG A 52 0.64 2.65 4.35
C ARG A 52 1.64 3.69 4.86
N LEU A 53 1.66 4.87 4.24
CA LEU A 53 2.52 5.96 4.66
C LEU A 53 2.14 6.49 6.05
N ASN A 54 0.84 6.57 6.37
CA ASN A 54 0.37 6.97 7.68
C ASN A 54 0.77 5.96 8.77
N VAL A 55 0.70 4.66 8.50
CA VAL A 55 1.18 3.62 9.43
C VAL A 55 2.67 3.78 9.72
N ILE A 56 3.49 4.01 8.69
CA ILE A 56 4.93 4.24 8.85
C ILE A 56 5.19 5.50 9.69
N ARG A 57 4.51 6.62 9.37
CA ARG A 57 4.63 7.88 10.12
C ARG A 57 4.22 7.72 11.58
N ALA A 58 3.13 6.99 11.85
CA ALA A 58 2.68 6.72 13.21
C ALA A 58 3.70 5.88 13.98
N ARG A 59 4.31 4.86 13.36
CA ARG A 59 5.37 4.05 13.97
C ARG A 59 6.60 4.89 14.29
N VAL A 60 7.05 5.73 13.35
CA VAL A 60 8.18 6.65 13.57
C VAL A 60 7.88 7.63 14.70
N ARG A 61 6.69 8.25 14.70
CA ARG A 61 6.26 9.16 15.77
C ARG A 61 6.27 8.48 17.13
N ARG A 62 5.70 7.27 17.24
CA ARG A 62 5.73 6.48 18.46
C ARG A 62 7.15 6.22 18.96
N SER A 63 8.09 5.94 18.06
CA SER A 63 9.49 5.72 18.42
C SER A 63 10.20 7.01 18.86
N LEU A 64 9.88 8.15 18.23
CA LEU A 64 10.45 9.46 18.61
C LEU A 64 9.90 9.97 19.95
N ASP A 65 8.63 9.69 20.23
CA ASP A 65 7.97 10.10 21.47
C ASP A 65 8.19 9.08 22.62
N ASP A 66 8.98 8.02 22.39
CA ASP A 66 9.28 7.00 23.40
C ASP A 66 10.23 7.57 24.46
N PRO A 67 9.84 7.60 25.75
CA PRO A 67 10.65 8.19 26.80
C PRO A 67 11.78 7.28 27.29
N ARG A 68 11.86 6.03 26.79
CA ARG A 68 12.89 5.08 27.19
C ARG A 68 14.27 5.55 26.70
N PRO A 69 15.34 5.27 27.45
CA PRO A 69 16.69 5.66 27.05
C PRO A 69 17.14 4.94 25.78
N ASP A 70 18.05 5.57 25.05
CA ASP A 70 18.75 4.93 23.94
C ASP A 70 19.54 3.71 24.43
N LEU A 71 19.52 2.64 23.63
CA LEU A 71 20.24 1.41 23.91
C LEU A 71 21.48 1.32 23.03
N THR A 72 22.56 0.79 23.58
CA THR A 72 23.72 0.40 22.77
C THR A 72 23.43 -0.89 21.99
N GLY A 73 24.26 -1.22 21.01
CA GLY A 73 24.13 -2.49 20.29
C GLY A 73 24.28 -3.71 21.21
N GLU A 74 25.12 -3.62 22.24
CA GLU A 74 25.31 -4.69 23.24
C GLU A 74 24.07 -4.88 24.11
N ASP A 75 23.45 -3.77 24.55
CA ASP A 75 22.19 -3.82 25.32
C ASP A 75 21.05 -4.44 24.49
N VAL A 76 20.97 -4.11 23.20
CA VAL A 76 19.99 -4.71 22.28
C VAL A 76 20.23 -6.21 22.14
N GLN A 77 21.48 -6.64 21.94
CA GLN A 77 21.81 -8.06 21.79
C GLN A 77 21.46 -8.85 23.06
N ALA A 78 21.85 -8.36 24.24
CA ALA A 78 21.55 -9.00 25.51
C ALA A 78 20.04 -9.13 25.75
N ASN A 79 19.27 -8.09 25.42
CA ASN A 79 17.82 -8.12 25.54
C ASN A 79 17.16 -9.13 24.58
N LEU A 80 17.66 -9.24 23.34
CA LEU A 80 17.18 -10.22 22.36
C LEU A 80 17.48 -11.65 22.81
N ASP A 81 18.70 -11.91 23.27
CA ASP A 81 19.11 -13.23 23.77
C ASP A 81 18.25 -13.67 24.96
N ALA A 82 17.98 -12.75 25.89
CA ALA A 82 17.08 -13.01 27.01
C ALA A 82 15.63 -13.30 26.55
N MET A 83 15.13 -12.56 25.56
CA MET A 83 13.79 -12.77 25.00
C MET A 83 13.66 -14.14 24.32
N PHE A 84 14.66 -14.57 23.55
CA PHE A 84 14.65 -15.89 22.92
C PHE A 84 14.76 -17.03 23.92
N ALA A 85 15.64 -16.89 24.93
CA ALA A 85 15.77 -17.91 25.97
C ALA A 85 14.48 -18.09 26.79
N GLU A 86 13.69 -17.04 26.98
CA GLU A 86 12.39 -17.15 27.66
C GLU A 86 11.34 -17.82 26.76
N ALA A 87 11.31 -17.47 25.47
CA ALA A 87 10.41 -18.11 24.50
C ALA A 87 10.67 -19.63 24.38
N GLU A 88 11.92 -20.08 24.44
CA GLU A 88 12.28 -21.50 24.42
C GLU A 88 11.80 -22.25 25.69
N LYS A 89 11.89 -21.60 26.86
CA LYS A 89 11.37 -22.18 28.11
C LYS A 89 9.85 -22.30 28.09
N ASP A 90 9.16 -21.31 27.55
CA ASP A 90 7.70 -21.35 27.44
C ASP A 90 7.24 -22.41 26.43
N ALA A 91 7.94 -22.54 25.31
CA ALA A 91 7.66 -23.58 24.31
C ALA A 91 7.94 -25.00 24.83
N SER A 92 8.92 -25.18 25.73
CA SER A 92 9.23 -26.48 26.34
C SER A 92 8.34 -26.84 27.53
N ARG A 93 7.56 -25.88 28.04
CA ARG A 93 6.56 -26.08 29.11
C ARG A 93 5.15 -26.40 28.58
N ALA A 94 4.88 -26.16 27.30
CA ALA A 94 3.62 -26.41 26.61
C ALA A 94 3.57 -27.83 26.02
#